data_AF-A0A376MU92-F1
#
_entry.id   AF-A0A376MU92-F1
#
_cell.length_a   1.000
_cell.length_b   1.000
_cell.length_c   1.000
_cell.angle_alpha   90.00
_cell.angle_beta   90.00
_cell.angle_gamma   90.00
#
_symmetry.space_group_name_H-M   'P 1'
#
loop_
_entity.id
_entity.type
_entity.pdbx_description
1 polymer ?
#
loop_
_entity_poly.entity_id
_entity_poly.type
_entity_poly.pdbx_seq_one_letter_code
_entity_poly.pdbx_strand_id
1 'polypeptide(L)'
;MQCALYDAGRCRSCQWITQPIPEQLSAKTADLKNLLADFPVEEWCAPVSGPEQGFRNKAKMVVSGSVEKPLLGMLHRDGTPEDLCDCPLYPASFAPVFAALKPFIARAGLTPYNVARKRGELKYILLTESQSDGGMMLRFVLRSETNWRNCVRRCRGYRNNCRS
;
A
#
# COMPACT_ATOMS: atom_id res chain seq x y z
N MET A 1 5.34 -16.98 -5.56
CA MET A 1 5.29 -16.26 -4.26
C MET A 1 4.16 -16.81 -3.39
N GLN A 2 4.39 -17.02 -2.09
CA GLN A 2 3.33 -17.38 -1.13
C GLN A 2 2.74 -16.11 -0.50
N CYS A 3 1.41 -15.99 -0.45
CA CYS A 3 0.73 -14.83 0.14
C CYS A 3 -0.48 -15.27 0.96
N ALA A 4 -0.34 -15.25 2.29
CA ALA A 4 -1.40 -15.69 3.21
C ALA A 4 -2.74 -14.96 3.01
N LEU A 5 -2.71 -13.67 2.66
CA LEU A 5 -3.92 -12.89 2.37
C LEU A 5 -4.65 -13.40 1.11
N TYR A 6 -3.90 -13.82 0.10
CA TYR A 6 -4.47 -14.42 -1.09
C TYR A 6 -4.97 -15.84 -0.80
N ASP A 7 -4.18 -16.65 -0.11
CA ASP A 7 -4.57 -18.03 0.21
C ASP A 7 -5.86 -18.06 1.05
N ALA A 8 -6.01 -17.12 1.99
CA ALA A 8 -7.20 -16.98 2.83
C ALA A 8 -8.41 -16.32 2.12
N GLY A 9 -8.32 -15.95 0.83
CA GLY A 9 -9.41 -15.29 0.12
C GLY A 9 -9.66 -13.83 0.48
N ARG A 10 -8.83 -13.27 1.38
CA ARG A 10 -8.94 -11.90 1.91
C ARG A 10 -8.46 -10.84 0.94
N CYS A 11 -7.57 -11.16 0.01
CA CYS A 11 -7.12 -10.22 -1.02
C CYS A 11 -7.05 -10.87 -2.39
N ARG A 12 -7.51 -10.15 -3.42
CA ARG A 12 -7.48 -10.59 -4.84
C ARG A 12 -6.82 -9.57 -5.76
N SER A 13 -6.06 -8.63 -5.19
CA SER A 13 -5.39 -7.56 -5.96
C SER A 13 -4.31 -8.08 -6.92
N CYS A 14 -3.67 -9.22 -6.60
CA CYS A 14 -2.65 -9.84 -7.45
C CYS A 14 -3.29 -10.93 -8.31
N GLN A 15 -3.83 -10.56 -9.47
CA GLN A 15 -4.62 -11.46 -10.32
C GLN A 15 -3.86 -12.73 -10.75
N TRP A 16 -2.56 -12.63 -11.02
CA TRP A 16 -1.75 -13.72 -11.59
C TRP A 16 -0.79 -14.37 -10.58
N ILE A 17 -1.01 -14.17 -9.28
CA ILE A 17 -0.10 -14.67 -8.23
C ILE A 17 0.12 -16.19 -8.27
N THR A 18 -0.86 -16.94 -8.77
CA THR A 18 -0.81 -18.41 -8.91
C THR A 18 -0.09 -18.88 -10.18
N GLN A 19 0.20 -17.97 -11.12
CA GLN A 19 0.89 -18.30 -12.37
C GLN A 19 2.40 -18.13 -12.20
N PRO A 20 3.23 -19.09 -12.65
CA PRO A 20 4.67 -18.91 -12.73
C PRO A 20 5.04 -17.68 -13.58
N ILE A 21 6.10 -16.97 -13.18
CA ILE A 21 6.55 -15.76 -13.90
C ILE A 21 6.76 -15.99 -15.41
N PRO A 22 7.38 -17.09 -15.90
CA PRO A 22 7.53 -17.32 -17.33
C PRO A 22 6.19 -17.35 -18.10
N GLU A 23 5.15 -17.94 -17.51
CA GLU A 23 3.80 -17.96 -18.12
C GLU A 23 3.18 -16.57 -18.13
N GLN A 24 3.33 -15.81 -17.05
CA GLN A 24 2.89 -14.42 -17.00
C GLN A 24 3.56 -13.57 -18.10
N LEU A 25 4.88 -13.73 -18.28
CA LEU A 25 5.63 -12.99 -19.30
C LEU A 25 5.16 -13.38 -20.70
N SER A 26 5.03 -14.69 -20.97
CA SER A 26 4.53 -15.19 -22.25
C SER A 26 3.14 -14.64 -22.57
N ALA A 27 2.21 -14.68 -21.61
CA ALA A 27 0.85 -14.17 -21.77
C ALA A 27 0.83 -12.65 -22.03
N LYS A 28 1.62 -11.86 -21.28
CA LYS A 28 1.76 -10.40 -21.50
C LYS A 28 2.36 -10.08 -22.87
N THR A 29 3.36 -10.84 -23.30
CA THR A 29 3.97 -10.65 -24.62
C THR A 29 2.98 -10.98 -25.74
N ALA A 30 2.19 -12.05 -25.59
CA ALA A 30 1.16 -12.41 -26.57
C ALA A 30 0.06 -11.33 -26.65
N ASP A 31 -0.41 -10.84 -25.50
CA ASP A 31 -1.41 -9.76 -25.42
C ASP A 31 -0.88 -8.46 -26.04
N LEU A 32 0.37 -8.08 -25.74
CA LEU A 32 1.01 -6.91 -26.35
C LEU A 32 1.11 -7.02 -27.88
N LYS A 33 1.49 -8.20 -28.41
CA LYS A 33 1.54 -8.45 -29.86
C LYS A 33 0.17 -8.31 -30.51
N ASN A 34 -0.88 -8.80 -29.85
CA ASN A 34 -2.25 -8.65 -30.35
C ASN A 34 -2.70 -7.18 -30.34
N LEU A 35 -2.41 -6.44 -29.28
CA LEU A 35 -2.75 -5.01 -29.15
C LEU A 35 -2.05 -4.14 -30.20
N LEU A 36 -0.87 -4.55 -30.66
CA LEU A 36 -0.06 -3.82 -31.64
C LEU A 36 -0.11 -4.43 -33.05
N ALA A 37 -1.05 -5.35 -33.33
CA ALA A 37 -1.12 -6.07 -34.60
C ALA A 37 -1.21 -5.15 -35.84
N ASP A 38 -1.85 -3.98 -35.70
CA ASP A 38 -2.04 -3.01 -36.78
C ASP A 38 -0.87 -2.00 -36.92
N PHE A 39 0.14 -2.08 -36.06
CA PHE A 39 1.27 -1.16 -36.06
C PHE A 39 2.56 -1.86 -36.50
N PRO A 40 3.41 -1.21 -37.33
CA PRO A 40 4.72 -1.76 -37.65
C PRO A 40 5.61 -1.73 -36.41
N VAL A 41 5.99 -2.90 -35.92
CA VAL A 41 6.96 -3.07 -34.83
C VAL A 41 8.25 -3.63 -35.42
N GLU A 42 9.32 -2.85 -35.35
CA GLU A 42 10.63 -3.20 -35.92
C GLU A 42 11.30 -4.36 -35.18
N GLU A 43 11.25 -4.35 -33.84
CA GLU A 43 11.87 -5.37 -33.00
C GLU A 43 11.01 -5.72 -31.78
N TRP A 44 10.94 -7.02 -31.47
CA TRP A 44 10.36 -7.52 -30.23
C TRP A 44 11.46 -7.93 -29.26
N CYS A 45 11.74 -7.10 -28.25
CA CYS A 45 12.74 -7.41 -27.23
C CYS A 45 12.25 -8.48 -26.24
N ALA A 46 13.21 -9.17 -25.61
CA ALA A 46 12.91 -10.10 -24.52
C ALA A 46 12.30 -9.34 -23.31
N PRO A 47 11.27 -9.89 -22.64
CA PRO A 47 10.67 -9.25 -21.49
C PRO A 47 11.63 -9.22 -20.29
N VAL A 48 11.62 -8.11 -19.56
CA VAL A 48 12.39 -7.94 -18.32
C VAL A 48 11.47 -8.23 -17.12
N SER A 49 11.95 -9.03 -16.18
CA SER A 49 11.25 -9.35 -14.93
C SER A 49 12.01 -8.87 -13.70
N GLY A 50 11.27 -8.38 -12.71
CA GLY A 50 11.79 -8.06 -11.38
C GLY A 50 11.57 -9.20 -10.37
N PRO A 51 11.93 -8.98 -9.09
CA PRO A 51 11.67 -9.94 -8.03
C PRO A 51 10.15 -10.11 -7.81
N GLU A 52 9.75 -11.27 -7.29
CA GLU A 52 8.34 -11.55 -7.01
C GLU A 52 7.80 -10.88 -5.74
N GLN A 53 8.69 -10.41 -4.85
CA GLN A 53 8.38 -9.89 -3.52
C GLN A 53 9.14 -8.59 -3.27
N GLY A 54 8.65 -7.78 -2.33
CA GLY A 54 9.35 -6.58 -1.86
C GLY A 54 9.56 -5.47 -2.91
N PHE A 55 9.00 -5.59 -4.12
CA PHE A 55 9.23 -4.61 -5.19
C PHE A 55 8.37 -3.35 -5.06
N ARG A 56 7.35 -3.35 -4.20
CA ARG A 56 6.40 -2.24 -4.08
C ARG A 56 6.86 -1.23 -3.04
N ASN A 57 7.67 -0.28 -3.49
CA ASN A 57 8.19 0.83 -2.67
C ASN A 57 7.14 1.87 -2.22
N LYS A 58 5.85 1.69 -2.54
CA LYS A 58 4.77 2.62 -2.18
C LYS A 58 3.53 1.90 -1.70
N ALA A 59 3.14 2.17 -0.46
CA ALA A 59 1.85 1.78 0.11
C ALA A 59 0.88 2.97 0.08
N LYS A 60 -0.30 2.79 -0.50
CA LYS A 60 -1.43 3.70 -0.38
C LYS A 60 -2.52 2.93 0.35
N MET A 61 -2.66 3.19 1.64
CA MET A 61 -3.55 2.47 2.54
C MET A 61 -4.78 3.32 2.82
N VAL A 62 -5.96 2.77 2.58
CA VAL A 62 -7.20 3.27 3.20
C VAL A 62 -7.07 3.04 4.70
N VAL A 63 -7.43 4.05 5.49
CA VAL A 63 -7.50 3.91 6.95
C VAL A 63 -8.94 3.65 7.36
N SER A 64 -9.17 2.52 8.01
CA SER A 64 -10.49 2.04 8.42
C SER A 64 -10.43 1.42 9.83
N GLY A 65 -11.50 0.77 10.28
CA GLY A 65 -11.61 0.29 11.66
C GLY A 65 -11.91 1.41 12.66
N SER A 66 -11.41 1.27 13.88
CA SER A 66 -11.56 2.29 14.94
C SER A 66 -10.23 3.01 15.23
N VAL A 67 -10.28 4.05 16.06
CA VAL A 67 -9.07 4.77 16.50
C VAL A 67 -8.12 3.85 17.27
N GLU A 68 -8.67 2.95 18.07
CA GLU A 68 -7.94 2.01 18.93
C GLU A 68 -7.43 0.80 18.17
N LYS A 69 -8.14 0.38 17.11
CA LYS A 69 -7.79 -0.74 16.23
C LYS A 69 -7.89 -0.31 14.76
N PRO A 70 -6.97 0.55 14.29
CA PRO A 70 -6.99 0.99 12.90
C PRO A 70 -6.51 -0.13 11.98
N LEU A 71 -7.21 -0.29 10.87
CA LEU A 71 -6.82 -1.19 9.78
C LEU A 71 -6.24 -0.36 8.64
N LEU A 72 -5.07 -0.78 8.15
CA LEU A 72 -4.35 -0.11 7.07
C LEU A 72 -4.32 -1.02 5.85
N GLY A 73 -5.09 -0.69 4.83
CA GLY A 73 -5.13 -1.54 3.65
C GLY A 73 -6.14 -1.08 2.61
N MET A 74 -7.11 -1.92 2.32
CA MET A 74 -8.11 -1.66 1.28
C MET A 74 -9.53 -1.84 1.80
N LEU A 75 -10.49 -1.37 1.01
CA LEU A 75 -11.89 -1.73 1.16
C LEU A 75 -12.23 -2.69 0.02
N HIS A 76 -12.93 -3.76 0.36
CA HIS A 76 -13.62 -4.59 -0.61
C HIS A 76 -14.77 -3.80 -1.26
N ARG A 77 -15.34 -4.34 -2.35
CA ARG A 77 -16.44 -3.69 -3.08
C ARG A 77 -17.71 -3.53 -2.22
N ASP A 78 -17.89 -4.43 -1.25
CA ASP A 78 -18.97 -4.38 -0.25
C ASP A 78 -18.69 -3.38 0.90
N GLY A 79 -17.51 -2.75 0.91
CA GLY A 79 -17.08 -1.82 1.96
C GLY A 79 -16.39 -2.48 3.15
N THR A 80 -16.23 -3.81 3.17
CA THR A 80 -15.51 -4.52 4.23
C THR A 80 -14.02 -4.12 4.21
N PRO A 81 -13.44 -3.73 5.35
CA PRO A 81 -12.02 -3.38 5.40
C PRO A 81 -11.13 -4.62 5.48
N GLU A 82 -9.97 -4.53 4.84
CA GLU A 82 -8.93 -5.56 4.91
C GLU A 82 -7.58 -4.91 5.22
N ASP A 83 -6.85 -5.53 6.15
CA ASP A 83 -5.53 -5.08 6.58
C ASP A 83 -4.47 -5.70 5.67
N LEU A 84 -3.62 -4.85 5.09
CA LEU A 84 -2.61 -5.24 4.12
C LEU A 84 -1.19 -5.01 4.64
N CYS A 85 -1.00 -4.82 5.94
CA CYS A 85 0.34 -4.60 6.52
C CYS A 85 1.30 -5.78 6.27
N ASP A 86 0.79 -7.01 6.17
CA ASP A 86 1.57 -8.22 5.92
C ASP A 86 1.64 -8.60 4.43
N CYS A 87 1.33 -7.65 3.53
CA CYS A 87 1.41 -7.90 2.10
C CYS A 87 2.88 -8.13 1.65
N PRO A 88 3.22 -9.26 1.02
CA PRO A 88 4.60 -9.63 0.67
C PRO A 88 5.20 -8.77 -0.45
N LEU A 89 4.38 -7.92 -1.08
CA LEU A 89 4.86 -6.97 -2.08
C LEU A 89 5.63 -5.80 -1.44
N TYR A 90 5.36 -5.48 -0.18
CA TYR A 90 6.06 -4.40 0.50
C TYR A 90 7.45 -4.83 0.96
N PRO A 91 8.47 -3.95 0.85
CA PRO A 91 9.79 -4.18 1.43
C PRO A 91 9.70 -4.45 2.94
N ALA A 92 10.66 -5.20 3.49
CA ALA A 92 10.71 -5.52 4.92
C ALA A 92 10.79 -4.28 5.82
N SER A 93 11.31 -3.16 5.31
CA SER A 93 11.38 -1.86 6.00
C SER A 93 9.99 -1.26 6.31
N PHE A 94 8.92 -1.70 5.64
CA PHE A 94 7.56 -1.20 5.87
C PHE A 94 6.93 -1.76 7.14
N ALA A 95 7.21 -3.02 7.48
CA ALA A 95 6.63 -3.71 8.65
C ALA A 95 6.81 -2.93 9.96
N PRO A 96 8.03 -2.49 10.36
CA PRO A 96 8.20 -1.70 11.58
C PRO A 96 7.46 -0.36 11.54
N VAL A 97 7.35 0.26 10.35
CA VAL A 97 6.65 1.53 10.21
C VAL A 97 5.13 1.35 10.33
N PHE A 98 4.56 0.30 9.75
CA PHE A 98 3.15 -0.04 9.97
C PHE A 98 2.85 -0.32 11.45
N ALA A 99 3.73 -1.07 12.11
CA ALA A 99 3.61 -1.35 13.54
C ALA A 99 3.65 -0.07 14.39
N ALA A 100 4.48 0.92 14.02
CA ALA A 100 4.53 2.22 14.70
C ALA A 100 3.34 3.13 14.38
N LEU A 101 2.80 3.04 13.16
CA LEU A 101 1.69 3.87 12.68
C LEU A 101 0.37 3.58 13.39
N LYS A 102 0.01 2.31 13.60
CA LYS A 102 -1.23 1.93 14.27
C LYS A 102 -1.41 2.60 15.66
N PRO A 103 -0.45 2.51 16.59
CA PRO A 103 -0.55 3.19 17.88
C PRO A 103 -0.37 4.72 17.75
N PHE A 104 0.32 5.21 16.73
CA PHE A 104 0.41 6.65 16.47
C PHE A 104 -0.95 7.25 16.12
N ILE A 105 -1.74 6.58 15.27
CA ILE A 105 -3.10 7.00 14.91
C ILE A 105 -3.96 7.16 16.17
N ALA A 106 -3.94 6.15 17.04
CA ALA A 106 -4.64 6.17 18.32
C ALA A 106 -4.19 7.35 19.20
N ARG A 107 -2.88 7.47 19.44
CA ARG A 107 -2.30 8.56 20.23
C ARG A 107 -2.53 9.93 19.63
N ALA A 108 -2.68 10.06 18.32
CA ALA A 108 -2.92 11.33 17.64
C ALA A 108 -4.41 11.71 17.60
N GLY A 109 -5.31 10.81 18.01
CA GLY A 109 -6.76 11.01 17.90
C GLY A 109 -7.24 11.10 16.45
N LEU A 110 -6.50 10.48 15.52
CA LEU A 110 -6.82 10.52 14.10
C LEU A 110 -7.91 9.49 13.80
N THR A 111 -9.15 9.94 13.83
CA THR A 111 -10.33 9.09 13.56
C THR A 111 -10.34 8.59 12.12
N PRO A 112 -10.37 7.26 11.88
CA PRO A 112 -10.55 6.72 10.53
C PRO A 112 -11.80 7.29 9.87
N TYR A 113 -11.70 7.66 8.59
CA TYR A 113 -12.81 8.25 7.86
C TYR A 113 -13.81 7.19 7.40
N ASN A 114 -15.05 7.29 7.87
CA ASN A 114 -16.17 6.48 7.42
C ASN A 114 -16.89 7.19 6.27
N VAL A 115 -16.83 6.58 5.07
CA VAL A 115 -17.41 7.13 3.84
C VAL A 115 -18.93 7.22 3.92
N ALA A 116 -19.61 6.16 4.38
CA ALA A 116 -21.07 6.09 4.45
C ALA A 116 -21.66 7.15 5.40
N ARG A 117 -21.02 7.36 6.55
CA ARG A 117 -21.46 8.34 7.56
C ARG A 117 -20.88 9.74 7.35
N LYS A 118 -19.94 9.91 6.40
CA LYS A 118 -19.17 11.14 6.18
C LYS A 118 -18.54 11.70 7.46
N ARG A 119 -18.05 10.81 8.33
CA ARG A 119 -17.48 11.14 9.65
C ARG A 119 -16.04 10.64 9.77
N GLY A 120 -15.28 11.27 10.65
CA GLY A 120 -13.86 10.99 10.85
C GLY A 120 -12.97 11.89 10.01
N GLU A 121 -11.66 11.69 10.11
CA GLU A 121 -10.68 12.64 9.59
C GLU A 121 -9.64 11.98 8.69
N LEU A 122 -9.07 10.84 9.10
CA LEU A 122 -7.98 10.19 8.40
C LEU A 122 -8.51 9.25 7.31
N LYS A 123 -8.32 9.64 6.04
CA LYS A 123 -8.78 8.87 4.87
C LYS A 123 -7.74 7.87 4.40
N TYR A 124 -6.50 8.34 4.21
CA TYR A 124 -5.41 7.53 3.70
C TYR A 124 -4.10 7.80 4.42
N ILE A 125 -3.25 6.77 4.44
CA ILE A 125 -1.83 6.91 4.70
C ILE A 125 -1.09 6.48 3.44
N LEU A 126 -0.17 7.34 2.98
CA LEU A 126 0.74 7.02 1.91
C LEU A 126 2.15 6.93 2.48
N LEU A 127 2.74 5.74 2.38
CA LEU A 127 4.14 5.49 2.73
C LEU A 127 4.91 5.23 1.44
N THR A 128 6.05 5.88 1.27
CA THR A 128 6.91 5.72 0.09
C THR A 128 8.35 5.61 0.57
N GLU A 129 9.06 4.61 0.09
CA GLU A 129 10.49 4.42 0.33
C GLU A 129 11.26 4.76 -0.94
N SER A 130 12.33 5.52 -0.77
CA SER A 130 13.29 5.82 -1.82
C SER A 130 14.24 4.64 -1.98
N GLN A 131 14.35 4.13 -3.21
CA GLN A 131 15.22 3.00 -3.52
C GLN A 131 16.71 3.37 -3.59
N SER A 132 17.04 4.68 -3.67
CA SER A 132 18.43 5.14 -3.78
C SER A 132 19.12 5.34 -2.44
N ASP A 133 18.39 5.75 -1.40
CA ASP A 133 18.94 6.13 -0.10
C ASP A 133 18.17 5.54 1.10
N GLY A 134 17.10 4.76 0.87
CA GLY A 134 16.25 4.20 1.91
C GLY A 134 15.38 5.24 2.63
N GLY A 135 15.36 6.49 2.17
CA GLY A 135 14.57 7.56 2.77
C GLY A 135 13.07 7.28 2.69
N MET A 136 12.35 7.49 3.79
CA MET A 136 10.91 7.22 3.86
C MET A 136 10.09 8.51 3.94
N MET A 137 9.09 8.62 3.07
CA MET A 137 8.09 9.69 3.06
C MET A 137 6.75 9.16 3.52
N LEU A 138 6.28 9.68 4.65
CA LEU A 138 4.96 9.42 5.19
C LEU A 138 4.03 10.61 4.96
N ARG A 139 2.86 10.37 4.37
CA ARG A 139 1.82 11.38 4.14
C ARG A 139 0.49 10.93 4.72
N PHE A 140 -0.13 11.82 5.48
CA PHE A 140 -1.50 11.67 5.99
C PHE A 140 -2.45 12.43 5.08
N VAL A 141 -3.51 11.76 4.62
CA VAL A 141 -4.59 12.39 3.85
C VAL A 141 -5.78 12.58 4.77
N LEU A 142 -6.00 13.82 5.19
CA LEU A 142 -7.06 14.20 6.13
C LEU A 142 -8.27 14.80 5.39
N ARG A 143 -9.43 14.80 6.06
CA ARG A 143 -10.64 15.47 5.58
C ARG A 143 -10.56 16.99 5.73
N SER A 144 -10.02 17.48 6.84
CA SER A 144 -10.03 18.91 7.19
C SER A 144 -8.64 19.43 7.55
N GLU A 145 -8.42 20.73 7.33
CA GLU A 145 -7.17 21.41 7.70
C GLU A 145 -7.02 21.61 9.21
N THR A 146 -8.11 21.81 9.96
CA THR A 146 -8.04 22.08 11.41
C THR A 146 -7.30 20.98 12.18
N ASN A 147 -7.40 19.73 11.74
CA ASN A 147 -6.69 18.59 12.34
C ASN A 147 -5.22 18.44 11.89
N TRP A 148 -4.80 19.15 10.83
CA TRP A 148 -3.41 19.13 10.35
C TRP A 148 -2.44 19.64 11.43
N ARG A 149 -2.80 20.73 12.14
CA ARG A 149 -1.95 21.35 13.17
C ARG A 149 -1.69 20.38 14.33
N ASN A 150 -2.72 19.67 14.76
CA ASN A 150 -2.63 18.66 15.83
C ASN A 150 -1.77 17.47 15.42
N CYS A 151 -1.97 16.97 14.19
CA CYS A 151 -1.15 15.90 13.63
C CYS A 151 0.33 16.31 13.58
N VAL A 152 0.65 17.50 13.07
CA VAL A 152 2.04 17.97 12.96
C VAL A 152 2.70 18.20 14.31
N ARG A 153 1.98 18.75 15.29
CA ARG A 153 2.51 18.91 16.65
C ARG A 153 2.93 17.58 17.26
N ARG A 154 2.13 16.53 17.07
CA ARG A 154 2.40 15.18 17.61
C ARG A 154 3.45 14.41 16.78
N CYS A 155 3.51 14.61 15.47
CA CYS A 155 4.57 14.05 14.63
C CYS A 155 5.96 14.59 14.99
N ARG A 156 6.09 15.89 15.33
CA ARG A 156 7.39 16.48 15.71
C ARG A 156 7.97 15.85 16.99
N GLY A 157 7.13 15.44 17.93
CA GLY A 157 7.57 14.69 19.11
C GLY A 157 8.19 13.33 18.77
N TYR A 158 7.74 12.69 17.69
CA TYR A 158 8.27 11.39 17.23
C TYR A 158 9.62 11.49 16.53
N ARG A 159 9.91 12.61 15.84
CA ARG A 159 11.21 12.82 15.18
C ARG A 159 12.38 12.82 16.17
N ASN A 160 12.13 13.18 17.42
CA ASN A 160 13.13 13.16 18.49
C ASN A 160 13.30 11.76 19.12
N ASN A 161 12.28 10.90 19.05
CA ASN A 161 12.32 9.53 19.60
C ASN A 161 12.81 8.47 18.59
N CYS A 162 12.94 8.80 17.30
CA CYS A 162 13.48 7.89 16.28
C CYS A 162 14.99 8.11 16.03
N ARG A 163 15.70 8.85 16.90
CA ARG A 163 17.16 9.07 16.85
C ARG A 163 17.96 8.18 17.82
N SER A 164 17.33 7.17 18.41
CA SER A 164 17.96 6.17 19.27
C SER A 164 18.01 4.82 18.57
#